data_AF-A0AAN5BUU0-F1
#
_entry.id   AF-A0AAN5BUU0-F1
#
_cell.length_a   1.000
_cell.length_b   1.000
_cell.length_c   1.000
_cell.angle_alpha   90.00
_cell.angle_beta   90.00
_cell.angle_gamma   90.00
#
_symmetry.space_group_name_H-M   'P 1'
#
loop_
_entity.id
_entity.type
_entity.pdbx_description
1 polymer ?
#
loop_
_entity_poly.entity_id
_entity_poly.type
_entity_poly.pdbx_seq_one_letter_code
_entity_poly.pdbx_strand_id
1 'polypeptide(L)'
;MEKPISCQKILGEIVSLISLQYANVLVNSHPQVAQGVHNHSYFRSDPMTRVYYTLLYVYGVIGTPEERDYVSKMVNKAHRGVRGRNYNAMDPKQQLWVASCFFVASLTVQETFFGLLDDQSKEVLYKDATRFGTSLQVPLEMWPENVNKFWEYWNHEIHHFEVTSAVLHVTQDVLYPHNIPLWLLFVPPIARIFTIHWLPKACRASISDPSAIKQIYLGRTTLMKSKFYEPFGDPLDPNLFSETDIKKHAQSRKAVAHLYSMSFLVTYEGSADRCNVQLCAKLRDFARHRTAFDVPTWMQFYAHDVIGEITPFGMMAKGQDEHGIADSIDETMAYASRMAVIPELHRWVSWFGRVAHLKTPFHNIQKYILEQIDARSGSDSVGIDFLKKLLTLREDDKIMQLDIEKTVGNNIMAGADTTAISLSAVIYNLLKNPGTETKLREEIDTLAAAGKLSNPVTFEQARHMPYLQACIKESLRVHPAVGRPLLRVVSPEGLTIAGHFKAIVGINAWVAHYNEDIFGRDATTFRPERWLESDKEKLSVMEQSLLAVQSSPLDPLMNYVLTRSHSLAPVSAPV
;
A
#
# COMPACT_ATOMS: atom_id res chain seq x y z
N MET A 1 -44.73 -22.47 7.95
CA MET A 1 -44.16 -21.41 8.80
C MET A 1 -42.87 -21.96 9.39
N GLU A 2 -41.73 -21.55 8.86
CA GLU A 2 -40.43 -21.88 9.45
C GLU A 2 -40.37 -21.27 10.87
N LYS A 3 -39.89 -22.05 11.85
CA LYS A 3 -39.73 -21.56 13.23
C LYS A 3 -38.73 -20.40 13.24
N PRO A 4 -38.95 -19.33 14.02
CA PRO A 4 -37.99 -18.25 14.15
C PRO A 4 -36.63 -18.80 14.60
N ILE A 5 -35.58 -18.39 13.91
CA ILE A 5 -34.21 -18.85 14.17
C ILE A 5 -33.75 -18.22 15.49
N SER A 6 -33.46 -19.03 16.52
CA SER A 6 -33.00 -18.54 17.83
C SER A 6 -31.54 -18.11 17.79
N CYS A 7 -31.12 -17.24 18.73
CA CYS A 7 -29.71 -16.89 18.91
C CYS A 7 -28.81 -18.12 19.02
N GLN A 8 -29.24 -19.19 19.71
CA GLN A 8 -28.48 -20.45 19.81
C GLN A 8 -28.22 -21.12 18.45
N LYS A 9 -29.12 -20.96 17.48
CA LYS A 9 -28.98 -21.55 16.13
C LYS A 9 -28.11 -20.69 15.21
N ILE A 10 -28.13 -19.36 15.38
CA ILE A 10 -27.27 -18.41 14.64
C ILE A 10 -25.87 -18.34 15.24
N LEU A 11 -25.73 -18.33 16.57
CA LEU A 11 -24.47 -18.37 17.31
C LEU A 11 -23.83 -19.77 17.35
N GLY A 12 -24.21 -20.67 16.43
CA GLY A 12 -23.58 -21.97 16.29
C GLY A 12 -22.06 -21.87 16.25
N GLU A 13 -21.37 -22.97 16.57
CA GLU A 13 -19.93 -22.98 16.86
C GLU A 13 -19.09 -22.18 15.86
N ILE A 14 -19.46 -22.24 14.58
CA ILE A 14 -18.78 -21.57 13.46
C ILE A 14 -18.98 -20.04 13.48
N VAL A 15 -20.20 -19.53 13.68
CA VAL A 15 -20.47 -18.08 13.65
C VAL A 15 -19.75 -17.38 14.80
N SER A 16 -19.83 -17.95 16.01
CA SER A 16 -19.18 -17.41 17.20
C SER A 16 -17.66 -17.43 17.09
N LEU A 17 -17.07 -18.45 16.46
CA LEU A 17 -15.63 -18.53 16.21
C LEU A 17 -15.17 -17.51 15.15
N ILE A 18 -15.90 -17.38 14.05
CA ILE A 18 -15.59 -16.44 12.97
C ILE A 18 -15.75 -14.99 13.44
N SER A 19 -16.79 -14.70 14.22
CA SER A 19 -17.10 -13.34 14.69
C SER A 19 -16.14 -12.88 15.80
N LEU A 20 -15.38 -13.77 16.42
CA LEU A 20 -14.66 -13.47 17.66
C LEU A 20 -13.56 -12.42 17.49
N GLN A 21 -12.73 -12.52 16.43
CA GLN A 21 -11.68 -11.53 16.19
C GLN A 21 -12.30 -10.15 15.92
N TYR A 22 -13.35 -10.10 15.10
CA TYR A 22 -14.08 -8.87 14.79
C TYR A 22 -14.73 -8.24 16.02
N ALA A 23 -15.45 -9.04 16.82
CA ALA A 23 -16.04 -8.61 18.07
C ALA A 23 -14.99 -8.05 19.03
N ASN A 24 -13.83 -8.70 19.17
CA ASN A 24 -12.75 -8.20 20.02
C ASN A 24 -12.18 -6.87 19.53
N VAL A 25 -12.04 -6.66 18.22
CA VAL A 25 -11.62 -5.34 17.69
C VAL A 25 -12.66 -4.27 18.01
N LEU A 26 -13.96 -4.56 17.82
CA LEU A 26 -15.03 -3.62 18.15
C LEU A 26 -15.11 -3.32 19.67
N VAL A 27 -15.01 -4.34 20.51
CA VAL A 27 -15.00 -4.17 21.98
C VAL A 27 -13.88 -3.22 22.40
N ASN A 28 -12.69 -3.39 21.81
CA ASN A 28 -11.51 -2.60 22.15
C ASN A 28 -11.39 -1.30 21.35
N SER A 29 -12.39 -0.91 20.55
CA SER A 29 -12.43 0.45 19.99
C SER A 29 -12.80 1.49 21.04
N HIS A 30 -13.48 1.08 22.13
CA HIS A 30 -13.84 1.95 23.23
C HIS A 30 -12.61 2.21 24.13
N PRO A 31 -12.19 3.48 24.35
CA PRO A 31 -10.93 3.81 25.04
C PRO A 31 -10.78 3.22 26.44
N GLN A 32 -11.82 3.33 27.27
CA GLN A 32 -11.80 2.82 28.65
C GLN A 32 -11.73 1.29 28.71
N VAL A 33 -12.48 0.60 27.83
CA VAL A 33 -12.44 -0.86 27.71
C VAL A 33 -11.05 -1.31 27.26
N ALA A 34 -10.51 -0.71 26.21
CA ALA A 34 -9.17 -0.99 25.72
C ALA A 34 -8.10 -0.76 26.79
N GLN A 35 -8.22 0.30 27.58
CA GLN A 35 -7.28 0.58 28.68
C GLN A 35 -7.34 -0.50 29.77
N GLY A 36 -8.55 -0.94 30.15
CA GLY A 36 -8.71 -2.02 31.11
C GLY A 36 -8.15 -3.35 30.61
N VAL A 37 -8.38 -3.65 29.33
CA VAL A 37 -7.82 -4.82 28.66
C VAL A 37 -6.29 -4.73 28.57
N HIS A 38 -5.73 -3.58 28.17
CA HIS A 38 -4.30 -3.38 28.07
C HIS A 38 -3.57 -3.61 29.41
N ASN A 39 -4.17 -3.19 30.52
CA ASN A 39 -3.55 -3.27 31.84
C ASN A 39 -3.74 -4.62 32.54
N HIS A 40 -4.80 -5.37 32.22
CA HIS A 40 -5.21 -6.54 33.01
C HIS A 40 -5.40 -7.83 32.19
N SER A 41 -5.42 -7.76 30.86
CA SER A 41 -5.62 -8.92 30.00
C SER A 41 -4.29 -9.55 29.58
N TYR A 42 -4.35 -10.84 29.29
CA TYR A 42 -3.24 -11.65 28.82
C TYR A 42 -3.33 -11.92 27.30
N PHE A 43 -3.96 -11.03 26.52
CA PHE A 43 -4.07 -11.17 25.05
C PHE A 43 -2.74 -11.49 24.37
N ARG A 44 -1.69 -10.80 24.80
CA ARG A 44 -0.34 -10.95 24.22
C ARG A 44 0.39 -12.19 24.69
N SER A 45 0.21 -12.57 25.96
CA SER A 45 0.96 -13.68 26.58
C SER A 45 0.28 -15.03 26.39
N ASP A 46 -1.05 -15.08 26.41
CA ASP A 46 -1.86 -16.30 26.31
C ASP A 46 -3.20 -16.06 25.58
N PRO A 47 -3.16 -15.90 24.24
CA PRO A 47 -4.37 -15.65 23.46
C PRO A 47 -5.36 -16.82 23.49
N MET A 48 -4.91 -18.07 23.63
CA MET A 48 -5.77 -19.25 23.60
C MET A 48 -6.68 -19.30 24.83
N THR A 49 -6.12 -19.06 26.00
CA THR A 49 -6.91 -18.94 27.23
C THR A 49 -7.91 -17.79 27.14
N ARG A 50 -7.52 -16.69 26.49
CA ARG A 50 -8.40 -15.52 26.33
C ARG A 50 -9.59 -15.82 25.41
N VAL A 51 -9.34 -16.52 24.31
CA VAL A 51 -10.38 -17.03 23.40
C VAL A 51 -11.33 -17.97 24.16
N TYR A 52 -10.77 -18.94 24.90
CA TYR A 52 -11.56 -19.90 25.68
C TYR A 52 -12.53 -19.21 26.65
N TYR A 53 -12.07 -18.28 27.47
CA TYR A 53 -12.96 -17.60 28.43
C TYR A 53 -13.99 -16.68 27.76
N THR A 54 -13.67 -16.10 26.60
CA THR A 54 -14.67 -15.32 25.84
C THR A 54 -15.77 -16.21 25.31
N LEU A 55 -15.41 -17.35 24.70
CA LEU A 55 -16.37 -18.32 24.19
C LEU A 55 -17.20 -18.92 25.32
N LEU A 56 -16.58 -19.26 26.45
CA LEU A 56 -17.28 -19.75 27.63
C LEU A 56 -18.36 -18.77 28.08
N TYR A 57 -18.06 -17.47 28.10
CA TYR A 57 -19.07 -16.46 28.40
C TYR A 57 -20.17 -16.37 27.33
N VAL A 58 -19.79 -16.26 26.05
CA VAL A 58 -20.76 -16.12 24.95
C VAL A 58 -21.73 -17.31 24.91
N TYR A 59 -21.23 -18.54 25.01
CA TYR A 59 -22.06 -19.74 25.04
C TYR A 59 -22.84 -19.89 26.34
N GLY A 60 -22.23 -19.59 27.49
CA GLY A 60 -22.92 -19.72 28.78
C GLY A 60 -24.09 -18.74 28.93
N VAL A 61 -23.99 -17.52 28.40
CA VAL A 61 -25.07 -16.52 28.48
C VAL A 61 -26.29 -16.92 27.67
N ILE A 62 -26.09 -17.57 26.53
CA ILE A 62 -27.18 -18.06 25.66
C ILE A 62 -27.64 -19.47 26.02
N GLY A 63 -26.96 -20.13 26.97
CA GLY A 63 -27.25 -21.47 27.48
C GLY A 63 -28.43 -21.49 28.46
N THR A 64 -28.43 -22.49 29.35
CA THR A 64 -29.46 -22.62 30.38
C THR A 64 -29.34 -21.52 31.44
N PRO A 65 -30.39 -21.26 32.24
CA PRO A 65 -30.31 -20.31 33.35
C PRO A 65 -29.16 -20.58 34.32
N GLU A 66 -28.86 -21.85 34.60
CA GLU A 66 -27.77 -22.28 35.49
C GLU A 66 -26.39 -22.01 34.87
N GLU A 67 -26.21 -22.32 33.59
CA GLU A 67 -24.98 -22.02 32.84
C GLU A 67 -24.72 -20.50 32.80
N ARG A 68 -25.77 -19.72 32.54
CA ARG A 68 -25.71 -18.26 32.53
C ARG A 68 -25.35 -17.69 33.90
N ASP A 69 -25.95 -18.18 34.98
CA ASP A 69 -25.61 -17.75 36.33
C ASP A 69 -24.14 -18.09 36.68
N TYR A 70 -23.68 -19.28 36.29
CA TYR A 70 -22.30 -19.71 36.48
C TYR A 70 -21.30 -18.78 35.79
N VAL A 71 -21.47 -18.54 34.48
CA VAL A 71 -20.52 -17.69 33.73
C VAL A 71 -20.59 -16.23 34.18
N SER A 72 -21.76 -15.74 34.59
CA SER A 72 -21.93 -14.40 35.13
C SER A 72 -21.18 -14.20 36.44
N LYS A 73 -21.27 -15.18 37.37
CA LYS A 73 -20.50 -15.18 38.62
C LYS A 73 -18.99 -15.25 38.36
N MET A 74 -18.58 -16.05 37.38
CA MET A 74 -17.18 -16.16 36.96
C MET A 74 -16.65 -14.82 36.42
N VAL A 75 -17.37 -14.17 35.50
CA VAL A 75 -16.99 -12.87 34.93
C VAL A 75 -16.97 -11.78 35.99
N ASN A 76 -17.99 -11.71 36.85
CA ASN A 76 -18.03 -10.76 37.98
C ASN A 76 -16.84 -10.94 38.93
N LYS A 77 -16.40 -12.18 39.17
CA LYS A 77 -15.18 -12.45 39.95
C LYS A 77 -13.93 -11.90 39.27
N ALA A 78 -13.79 -12.07 37.96
CA ALA A 78 -12.67 -11.54 37.20
C ALA A 78 -12.68 -10.01 37.13
N HIS A 79 -13.85 -9.40 36.88
CA HIS A 79 -14.01 -7.95 36.71
C HIS A 79 -13.79 -7.14 37.99
N ARG A 80 -13.97 -7.74 39.18
CA ARG A 80 -13.76 -7.05 40.48
C ARG A 80 -12.40 -6.35 40.60
N GLY A 81 -11.35 -6.91 39.99
CA GLY A 81 -9.99 -6.34 40.02
C GLY A 81 -9.65 -5.42 38.85
N VAL A 82 -10.50 -5.34 37.82
CA VAL A 82 -10.22 -4.63 36.56
C VAL A 82 -10.77 -3.22 36.65
N ARG A 83 -10.04 -2.36 37.35
CA ARG A 83 -10.40 -0.95 37.58
C ARG A 83 -9.14 -0.09 37.64
N GLY A 84 -9.25 1.12 37.13
CA GLY A 84 -8.19 2.12 37.17
C GLY A 84 -8.78 3.52 37.28
N ARG A 85 -7.93 4.53 37.14
CA ARG A 85 -8.33 5.95 37.26
C ARG A 85 -9.47 6.32 36.31
N ASN A 86 -9.46 5.78 35.09
CA ASN A 86 -10.35 6.16 34.00
C ASN A 86 -11.13 4.97 33.39
N TYR A 87 -11.15 3.79 34.02
CA TYR A 87 -11.90 2.63 33.52
C TYR A 87 -12.36 1.73 34.67
N ASN A 88 -13.45 0.99 34.45
CA ASN A 88 -13.99 0.04 35.42
C ASN A 88 -14.79 -1.04 34.68
N ALA A 89 -14.35 -2.29 34.74
CA ALA A 89 -15.02 -3.40 34.05
C ALA A 89 -16.43 -3.72 34.58
N MET A 90 -16.81 -3.17 35.74
CA MET A 90 -18.16 -3.29 36.31
C MET A 90 -19.08 -2.10 35.92
N ASP A 91 -18.59 -1.15 35.11
CA ASP A 91 -19.40 -0.01 34.64
C ASP A 91 -20.46 -0.50 33.62
N PRO A 92 -21.76 -0.30 33.90
CA PRO A 92 -22.82 -0.76 33.01
C PRO A 92 -22.77 -0.11 31.62
N LYS A 93 -22.24 1.12 31.48
CA LYS A 93 -22.11 1.77 30.16
C LYS A 93 -21.07 1.06 29.29
N GLN A 94 -19.92 0.74 29.88
CA GLN A 94 -18.85 0.00 29.19
C GLN A 94 -19.33 -1.43 28.84
N GLN A 95 -20.09 -2.07 29.72
CA GLN A 95 -20.66 -3.38 29.46
C GLN A 95 -21.76 -3.37 28.39
N LEU A 96 -22.57 -2.31 28.32
CA LEU A 96 -23.53 -2.11 27.23
C LEU A 96 -22.81 -2.08 25.89
N TRP A 97 -21.71 -1.32 25.77
CA TRP A 97 -20.87 -1.30 24.57
C TRP A 97 -20.37 -2.70 24.22
N VAL A 98 -19.77 -3.41 25.19
CA VAL A 98 -19.23 -4.77 24.99
C VAL A 98 -20.31 -5.73 24.49
N ALA A 99 -21.48 -5.72 25.12
CA ALA A 99 -22.63 -6.55 24.74
C ALA A 99 -23.16 -6.20 23.34
N SER A 100 -23.21 -4.91 23.01
CA SER A 100 -23.60 -4.40 21.69
C SER A 100 -22.68 -4.91 20.58
N CYS A 101 -21.37 -4.97 20.84
CA CYS A 101 -20.40 -5.50 19.89
C CYS A 101 -20.63 -6.98 19.56
N PHE A 102 -21.06 -7.79 20.53
CA PHE A 102 -21.41 -9.18 20.25
C PHE A 102 -22.63 -9.29 19.33
N PHE A 103 -23.69 -8.51 19.58
CA PHE A 103 -24.84 -8.45 18.68
C PHE A 103 -24.44 -8.08 17.24
N VAL A 104 -23.69 -6.99 17.07
CA VAL A 104 -23.26 -6.54 15.74
C VAL A 104 -22.38 -7.57 15.06
N ALA A 105 -21.43 -8.17 15.78
CA ALA A 105 -20.55 -9.20 15.23
C ALA A 105 -21.33 -10.43 14.76
N SER A 106 -22.29 -10.90 15.55
CA SER A 106 -23.13 -12.03 15.19
C SER A 106 -24.03 -11.74 14.00
N LEU A 107 -24.70 -10.59 13.98
CA LEU A 107 -25.51 -10.17 12.85
C LEU A 107 -24.68 -10.04 11.56
N THR A 108 -23.50 -9.45 11.65
CA THR A 108 -22.61 -9.24 10.50
C THR A 108 -22.15 -10.57 9.90
N VAL A 109 -21.72 -11.53 10.72
CA VAL A 109 -21.28 -12.85 10.24
C VAL A 109 -22.47 -13.64 9.67
N GLN A 110 -23.63 -13.57 10.32
CA GLN A 110 -24.85 -14.19 9.83
C GLN A 110 -25.20 -13.69 8.43
N GLU A 111 -25.27 -12.37 8.24
CA GLU A 111 -25.61 -11.77 6.94
C GLU A 111 -24.53 -12.03 5.87
N THR A 112 -23.27 -12.13 6.27
CA THR A 112 -22.16 -12.37 5.34
C THR A 112 -22.12 -13.81 4.81
N PHE A 113 -22.34 -14.82 5.66
CA PHE A 113 -22.14 -16.23 5.26
C PHE A 113 -23.43 -17.04 5.13
N PHE A 114 -24.51 -16.62 5.79
CA PHE A 114 -25.75 -17.39 5.90
C PHE A 114 -26.97 -16.64 5.33
N GLY A 115 -26.76 -15.45 4.76
CA GLY A 115 -27.77 -14.66 4.09
C GLY A 115 -28.47 -13.64 5.01
N LEU A 116 -29.17 -12.70 4.37
CA LEU A 116 -29.87 -11.61 5.06
C LEU A 116 -31.00 -12.16 5.95
N LEU A 117 -31.11 -11.62 7.16
CA LEU A 117 -32.24 -11.88 8.04
C LEU A 117 -33.39 -10.91 7.71
N ASP A 118 -34.62 -11.42 7.75
CA ASP A 118 -35.81 -10.57 7.77
C ASP A 118 -35.91 -9.77 9.08
N ASP A 119 -36.73 -8.72 9.09
CA ASP A 119 -36.86 -7.81 10.23
C ASP A 119 -37.33 -8.52 11.50
N GLN A 120 -38.19 -9.54 11.37
CA GLN A 120 -38.69 -10.31 12.51
C GLN A 120 -37.57 -11.14 13.15
N SER A 121 -36.73 -11.77 12.34
CA SER A 121 -35.59 -12.59 12.78
C SER A 121 -34.48 -11.72 13.39
N LYS A 122 -34.26 -10.52 12.85
CA LYS A 122 -33.36 -9.51 13.45
C LYS A 122 -33.84 -9.09 14.83
N GLU A 123 -35.14 -8.84 14.99
CA GLU A 123 -35.72 -8.45 16.27
C GLU A 123 -35.63 -9.59 17.32
N VAL A 124 -35.77 -10.84 16.91
CA VAL A 124 -35.55 -12.01 17.78
C VAL A 124 -34.09 -12.10 18.21
N LEU A 125 -33.15 -11.99 17.26
CA LEU A 125 -31.71 -11.98 17.54
C LEU A 125 -31.34 -10.85 18.50
N TYR A 126 -31.90 -9.66 18.27
CA TYR A 126 -31.69 -8.47 19.09
C TYR A 126 -32.18 -8.66 20.53
N LYS A 127 -33.40 -9.20 20.70
CA LYS A 127 -33.96 -9.51 22.02
C LYS A 127 -33.12 -10.53 22.77
N ASP A 128 -32.63 -11.57 22.09
CA ASP A 128 -31.75 -12.55 22.72
C ASP A 128 -30.39 -11.95 23.11
N ALA A 129 -29.86 -11.01 22.32
CA ALA A 129 -28.60 -10.33 22.61
C ALA A 129 -28.62 -9.45 23.87
N THR A 130 -29.79 -9.02 24.34
CA THR A 130 -29.95 -8.31 25.63
C THR A 130 -29.24 -9.04 26.78
N ARG A 131 -29.26 -10.38 26.74
CA ARG A 131 -28.68 -11.25 27.77
C ARG A 131 -27.18 -11.03 27.94
N PHE A 132 -26.45 -10.64 26.89
CA PHE A 132 -25.03 -10.31 27.00
C PHE A 132 -24.77 -9.12 27.93
N GLY A 133 -25.68 -8.14 27.99
CA GLY A 133 -25.58 -7.04 28.94
C GLY A 133 -26.18 -7.40 30.29
N THR A 134 -27.43 -7.87 30.29
CA THR A 134 -28.26 -7.99 31.50
C THR A 134 -27.85 -9.15 32.41
N SER A 135 -27.02 -10.07 31.93
CA SER A 135 -26.41 -11.10 32.80
C SER A 135 -25.28 -10.54 33.67
N LEU A 136 -24.82 -9.31 33.41
CA LEU A 136 -23.81 -8.61 34.19
C LEU A 136 -24.42 -7.42 34.95
N GLN A 137 -23.93 -6.20 34.73
CA GLN A 137 -24.37 -5.00 35.45
C GLN A 137 -25.32 -4.12 34.64
N VAL A 138 -25.55 -4.42 33.35
CA VAL A 138 -26.39 -3.59 32.48
C VAL A 138 -27.87 -3.77 32.85
N PRO A 139 -28.57 -2.73 33.32
CA PRO A 139 -30.00 -2.80 33.54
C PRO A 139 -30.74 -2.93 32.20
N LEU A 140 -31.90 -3.59 32.19
CA LEU A 140 -32.66 -3.83 30.95
C LEU A 140 -33.07 -2.52 30.27
N GLU A 141 -33.43 -1.51 31.06
CA GLU A 141 -33.80 -0.16 30.62
C GLU A 141 -32.65 0.62 29.93
N MET A 142 -31.40 0.18 30.12
CA MET A 142 -30.24 0.78 29.45
C MET A 142 -30.01 0.18 28.06
N TRP A 143 -30.55 -1.02 27.80
CA TRP A 143 -30.52 -1.61 26.47
C TRP A 143 -31.51 -0.86 25.56
N PRO A 144 -31.14 -0.50 24.31
CA PRO A 144 -32.05 0.24 23.44
C PRO A 144 -33.37 -0.52 23.20
N GLU A 145 -34.47 0.21 23.05
CA GLU A 145 -35.82 -0.39 23.06
C GLU A 145 -36.07 -1.34 21.87
N ASN A 146 -35.46 -1.05 20.72
CA ASN A 146 -35.63 -1.79 19.47
C ASN A 146 -34.39 -1.61 18.57
N VAL A 147 -34.32 -2.38 17.48
CA VAL A 147 -33.19 -2.35 16.54
C VAL A 147 -32.92 -0.96 15.96
N ASN A 148 -33.94 -0.11 15.73
CA ASN A 148 -33.73 1.24 15.22
C ASN A 148 -33.02 2.13 16.25
N LYS A 149 -33.48 2.12 17.51
CA LYS A 149 -32.80 2.83 18.62
C LYS A 149 -31.41 2.28 18.91
N PHE A 150 -31.21 0.99 18.69
CA PHE A 150 -29.87 0.40 18.75
C PHE A 150 -28.92 1.00 17.74
N TRP A 151 -29.32 1.14 16.47
CA TRP A 151 -28.45 1.72 15.45
C TRP A 151 -28.19 3.22 15.66
N GLU A 152 -29.15 3.97 16.22
CA GLU A 152 -28.89 5.35 16.67
C GLU A 152 -27.76 5.40 17.71
N TYR A 153 -27.85 4.57 18.76
CA TYR A 153 -26.81 4.43 19.79
C TYR A 153 -25.47 3.98 19.19
N TRP A 154 -25.47 2.92 18.39
CA TRP A 154 -24.27 2.36 17.78
C TRP A 154 -23.52 3.39 16.91
N ASN A 155 -24.26 4.10 16.07
CA ASN A 155 -23.68 5.13 15.22
C ASN A 155 -23.17 6.33 16.04
N HIS A 156 -23.87 6.72 17.10
CA HIS A 156 -23.36 7.74 18.02
C HIS A 156 -22.01 7.31 18.59
N GLU A 157 -21.92 6.15 19.23
CA GLU A 157 -20.69 5.67 19.87
C GLU A 157 -19.51 5.55 18.89
N ILE A 158 -19.72 4.91 17.74
CA ILE A 158 -18.66 4.70 16.72
C ILE A 158 -18.04 6.01 16.21
N HIS A 159 -18.81 7.11 16.14
CA HIS A 159 -18.29 8.39 15.66
C HIS A 159 -17.61 9.23 16.75
N HIS A 160 -17.81 8.91 18.03
CA HIS A 160 -17.29 9.71 19.14
C HIS A 160 -16.08 9.08 19.85
N PHE A 161 -15.74 7.82 19.56
CA PHE A 161 -14.56 7.20 20.16
C PHE A 161 -13.25 7.76 19.61
N GLU A 162 -12.37 8.16 20.52
CA GLU A 162 -11.00 8.56 20.22
C GLU A 162 -10.06 7.34 20.15
N VAL A 163 -9.25 7.24 19.10
CA VAL A 163 -8.24 6.17 19.01
C VAL A 163 -7.06 6.50 19.92
N THR A 164 -6.99 5.85 21.09
CA THR A 164 -5.87 5.97 22.03
C THR A 164 -4.75 4.96 21.76
N SER A 165 -3.61 5.11 22.44
CA SER A 165 -2.51 4.13 22.35
C SER A 165 -2.91 2.74 22.85
N ALA A 166 -3.74 2.65 23.90
CA ALA A 166 -4.27 1.39 24.41
C ALA A 166 -5.16 0.69 23.36
N VAL A 167 -6.02 1.45 22.66
CA VAL A 167 -6.86 0.92 21.57
C VAL A 167 -5.99 0.31 20.47
N LEU A 168 -4.94 1.00 20.03
CA LEU A 168 -4.05 0.47 19.01
C LEU A 168 -3.28 -0.78 19.47
N HIS A 169 -2.71 -0.76 20.68
CA HIS A 169 -1.95 -1.90 21.20
C HIS A 169 -2.80 -3.15 21.29
N VAL A 170 -3.99 -3.05 21.90
CA VAL A 170 -4.87 -4.21 22.04
C VAL A 170 -5.39 -4.68 20.68
N THR A 171 -5.76 -3.76 19.79
CA THR A 171 -6.18 -4.13 18.43
C THR A 171 -5.06 -4.85 17.68
N GLN A 172 -3.82 -4.41 17.82
CA GLN A 172 -2.66 -5.06 17.23
C GLN A 172 -2.45 -6.47 17.79
N ASP A 173 -2.55 -6.66 19.10
CA ASP A 173 -2.44 -7.98 19.75
C ASP A 173 -3.56 -8.94 19.29
N VAL A 174 -4.77 -8.43 19.03
CA VAL A 174 -5.91 -9.22 18.51
C VAL A 174 -5.73 -9.59 17.03
N LEU A 175 -5.22 -8.68 16.20
CA LEU A 175 -5.03 -8.89 14.76
C LEU A 175 -3.76 -9.68 14.42
N TYR A 176 -2.76 -9.63 15.29
CA TYR A 176 -1.45 -10.26 15.14
C TYR A 176 -1.07 -11.03 16.42
N PRO A 177 -1.83 -12.07 16.80
CA PRO A 177 -1.57 -12.79 18.03
C PRO A 177 -0.22 -13.51 17.98
N HIS A 178 0.52 -13.43 19.09
CA HIS A 178 1.76 -14.17 19.30
C HIS A 178 1.47 -15.48 20.07
N ASN A 179 2.38 -16.45 20.00
CA ASN A 179 2.30 -17.70 20.78
C ASN A 179 1.06 -18.57 20.52
N ILE A 180 0.52 -18.56 19.29
CA ILE A 180 -0.54 -19.48 18.88
C ILE A 180 0.03 -20.84 18.44
N PRO A 181 -0.72 -21.95 18.61
CA PRO A 181 -0.33 -23.25 18.08
C PRO A 181 -0.02 -23.23 16.58
N LEU A 182 0.98 -23.99 16.14
CA LEU A 182 1.43 -23.99 14.73
C LEU A 182 0.30 -24.31 13.74
N TRP A 183 -0.61 -25.20 14.13
CA TRP A 183 -1.76 -25.59 13.29
C TRP A 183 -2.81 -24.48 13.12
N LEU A 184 -2.73 -23.38 13.88
CA LEU A 184 -3.60 -22.20 13.75
C LEU A 184 -2.95 -21.04 12.99
N LEU A 185 -1.69 -21.15 12.55
CA LEU A 185 -0.95 -20.01 11.99
C LEU A 185 -1.59 -19.36 10.75
N PHE A 186 -2.41 -20.11 10.00
CA PHE A 186 -3.11 -19.57 8.82
C PHE A 186 -4.45 -18.91 9.16
N VAL A 187 -4.99 -19.10 10.37
CA VAL A 187 -6.33 -18.59 10.75
C VAL A 187 -6.33 -17.07 10.96
N PRO A 188 -5.45 -16.47 11.78
CA PRO A 188 -5.50 -15.02 12.02
C PRO A 188 -5.35 -14.16 10.76
N PRO A 189 -4.45 -14.47 9.80
CA PRO A 189 -4.32 -13.67 8.59
C PRO A 189 -5.60 -13.68 7.71
N ILE A 190 -6.32 -14.81 7.65
CA ILE A 190 -7.60 -14.91 6.93
C ILE A 190 -8.69 -14.14 7.69
N ALA A 191 -8.79 -14.35 9.00
CA ALA A 191 -9.77 -13.66 9.85
C ALA A 191 -9.59 -12.13 9.82
N ARG A 192 -8.36 -11.64 9.65
CA ARG A 192 -8.05 -10.22 9.53
C ARG A 192 -8.72 -9.57 8.31
N ILE A 193 -8.81 -10.26 7.18
CA ILE A 193 -9.45 -9.72 5.97
C ILE A 193 -10.91 -9.40 6.26
N PHE A 194 -11.63 -10.36 6.82
CA PHE A 194 -13.03 -10.20 7.18
C PHE A 194 -13.20 -9.15 8.27
N THR A 195 -12.38 -9.21 9.32
CA THR A 195 -12.39 -8.23 10.42
C THR A 195 -12.25 -6.81 9.89
N ILE A 196 -11.26 -6.53 9.04
CA ILE A 196 -11.06 -5.20 8.43
C ILE A 196 -12.26 -4.83 7.56
N HIS A 197 -12.76 -5.76 6.74
CA HIS A 197 -13.89 -5.50 5.85
C HIS A 197 -15.18 -5.12 6.61
N TRP A 198 -15.45 -5.79 7.72
CA TRP A 198 -16.64 -5.58 8.56
C TRP A 198 -16.55 -4.37 9.48
N LEU A 199 -15.37 -3.76 9.64
CA LEU A 199 -15.26 -2.52 10.43
C LEU A 199 -16.18 -1.43 9.85
N PRO A 200 -16.85 -0.65 10.71
CA PRO A 200 -17.61 0.52 10.28
C PRO A 200 -16.76 1.45 9.40
N LYS A 201 -17.38 2.14 8.43
CA LYS A 201 -16.66 3.02 7.50
C LYS A 201 -15.83 4.09 8.25
N ALA A 202 -16.36 4.63 9.35
CA ALA A 202 -15.65 5.57 10.21
C ALA A 202 -14.31 5.02 10.73
N CYS A 203 -14.25 3.72 11.03
CA CYS A 203 -13.04 3.03 11.51
C CYS A 203 -12.06 2.67 10.38
N ARG A 204 -12.50 2.68 9.11
CA ARG A 204 -11.70 2.35 7.91
C ARG A 204 -11.11 3.55 7.18
N ALA A 205 -11.30 4.77 7.70
CA ALA A 205 -10.90 5.99 7.00
C ALA A 205 -9.41 6.00 6.62
N SER A 206 -9.15 6.14 5.31
CA SER A 206 -7.82 6.33 4.72
C SER A 206 -7.39 7.79 4.83
N ILE A 207 -6.08 8.04 4.83
CA ILE A 207 -5.54 9.40 4.91
C ILE A 207 -5.46 9.96 3.49
N SER A 208 -6.19 11.06 3.26
CA SER A 208 -6.11 11.86 2.03
C SER A 208 -5.67 13.30 2.28
N ASP A 209 -5.33 13.65 3.53
CA ASP A 209 -4.83 14.96 3.90
C ASP A 209 -3.44 15.21 3.28
N PRO A 210 -3.25 16.26 2.47
CA PRO A 210 -1.97 16.53 1.84
C PRO A 210 -0.83 16.84 2.83
N SER A 211 -1.13 17.40 3.99
CA SER A 211 -0.12 17.65 5.04
C SER A 211 0.51 16.35 5.54
N ALA A 212 -0.18 15.22 5.38
CA ALA A 212 0.33 13.90 5.72
C ALA A 212 1.41 13.41 4.75
N ILE A 213 1.44 13.87 3.49
CA ILE A 213 2.47 13.48 2.51
C ILE A 213 3.86 13.76 3.07
N LYS A 214 4.04 14.99 3.59
CA LYS A 214 5.30 15.42 4.16
C LYS A 214 5.66 14.64 5.41
N GLN A 215 4.69 14.33 6.26
CA GLN A 215 4.95 13.59 7.51
C GLN A 215 5.29 12.12 7.26
N ILE A 216 4.64 11.48 6.29
CA ILE A 216 4.78 10.04 6.02
C ILE A 216 6.01 9.76 5.15
N TYR A 217 6.22 10.56 4.10
CA TYR A 217 7.21 10.27 3.06
C TYR A 217 8.40 11.22 3.04
N LEU A 218 8.25 12.49 3.45
CA LEU A 218 9.31 13.51 3.33
C LEU A 218 9.81 14.03 4.69
N GLY A 219 9.45 13.34 5.78
CA GLY A 219 9.72 13.76 7.14
C GLY A 219 11.17 13.52 7.55
N ARG A 220 11.61 14.20 8.62
CA ARG A 220 12.95 13.98 9.21
C ARG A 220 13.09 12.58 9.84
N THR A 221 11.98 12.01 10.31
CA THR A 221 11.94 10.67 10.88
C THR A 221 11.45 9.69 9.81
N THR A 222 12.33 8.82 9.34
CA THR A 222 11.97 7.77 8.37
C THR A 222 11.07 6.74 9.04
N LEU A 223 9.81 6.68 8.63
CA LEU A 223 8.92 5.60 9.05
C LEU A 223 9.35 4.27 8.40
N MET A 224 9.20 3.17 9.13
CA MET A 224 9.54 1.84 8.62
C MET A 224 8.60 1.42 7.50
N LYS A 225 9.09 0.68 6.51
CA LYS A 225 8.20 0.01 5.55
C LYS A 225 7.38 -1.04 6.30
N SER A 226 6.09 -1.18 5.95
CA SER A 226 5.26 -2.25 6.52
C SER A 226 5.53 -3.60 5.85
N LYS A 227 4.94 -4.67 6.40
CA LYS A 227 5.03 -6.01 5.81
C LYS A 227 4.40 -6.12 4.41
N PHE A 228 3.65 -5.11 3.97
CA PHE A 228 3.17 -4.97 2.60
C PHE A 228 4.26 -5.22 1.56
N TYR A 229 5.50 -4.84 1.86
CA TYR A 229 6.63 -4.92 0.95
C TYR A 229 7.24 -6.31 0.84
N GLU A 230 7.06 -7.19 1.84
CA GLU A 230 7.72 -8.50 1.88
C GLU A 230 7.44 -9.35 0.62
N PRO A 231 6.19 -9.45 0.11
CA PRO A 231 5.89 -10.31 -1.04
C PRO A 231 6.45 -9.86 -2.38
N PHE A 232 7.06 -8.67 -2.44
CA PHE A 232 7.72 -8.14 -3.62
C PHE A 232 9.19 -8.59 -3.73
N GLY A 233 9.64 -9.51 -2.88
CA GLY A 233 10.94 -10.19 -2.96
C GLY A 233 10.88 -11.60 -2.40
N ASP A 234 12.02 -12.27 -2.20
CA ASP A 234 12.05 -13.58 -1.53
C ASP A 234 11.92 -13.39 -0.01
N PRO A 235 11.09 -14.19 0.69
CA PRO A 235 10.88 -14.04 2.13
C PRO A 235 12.10 -14.41 2.99
N LEU A 236 13.07 -15.15 2.43
CA LEU A 236 14.32 -15.50 3.08
C LEU A 236 15.47 -14.59 2.62
N ASP A 237 15.31 -13.90 1.50
CA ASP A 237 16.35 -13.09 0.88
C ASP A 237 15.78 -11.80 0.26
N PRO A 238 15.45 -10.80 1.11
CA PRO A 238 14.81 -9.56 0.67
C PRO A 238 15.66 -8.77 -0.33
N ASN A 239 14.99 -8.13 -1.28
CA ASN A 239 15.61 -7.19 -2.21
C ASN A 239 15.51 -5.75 -1.67
N LEU A 240 16.09 -4.78 -2.38
CA LEU A 240 16.09 -3.37 -1.94
C LEU A 240 14.67 -2.80 -1.75
N PHE A 241 13.71 -3.24 -2.57
CA PHE A 241 12.32 -2.80 -2.45
C PHE A 241 11.60 -3.46 -1.27
N SER A 242 11.81 -4.77 -1.05
CA SER A 242 11.13 -5.54 0.00
C SER A 242 11.77 -5.44 1.39
N GLU A 243 13.03 -4.99 1.50
CA GLU A 243 13.71 -4.79 2.79
C GLU A 243 13.01 -3.74 3.64
N THR A 244 12.58 -4.15 4.84
CA THR A 244 11.79 -3.34 5.77
C THR A 244 12.63 -2.77 6.91
N ASP A 245 13.78 -3.37 7.21
CA ASP A 245 14.72 -2.86 8.19
C ASP A 245 15.44 -1.62 7.65
N ILE A 246 15.32 -0.50 8.38
CA ILE A 246 15.88 0.79 7.95
C ILE A 246 17.41 0.72 7.78
N LYS A 247 18.11 0.01 8.66
CA LYS A 247 19.59 -0.05 8.66
C LYS A 247 20.07 -0.92 7.49
N LYS A 248 19.48 -2.11 7.31
CA LYS A 248 19.82 -2.99 6.18
C LYS A 248 19.49 -2.33 4.84
N HIS A 249 18.31 -1.72 4.73
CA HIS A 249 17.92 -0.98 3.55
C HIS A 249 18.90 0.15 3.23
N ALA A 250 19.31 0.92 4.25
CA ALA A 250 20.27 2.01 4.07
C ALA A 250 21.65 1.49 3.59
N GLN A 251 22.11 0.35 4.12
CA GLN A 251 23.35 -0.29 3.70
C GLN A 251 23.28 -0.76 2.23
N SER A 252 22.25 -1.53 1.87
CA SER A 252 22.06 -2.03 0.50
C SER A 252 21.88 -0.88 -0.49
N ARG A 253 21.14 0.17 -0.12
CA ARG A 253 21.00 1.38 -0.93
C ARG A 253 22.34 2.08 -1.14
N LYS A 254 23.15 2.22 -0.09
CA LYS A 254 24.45 2.93 -0.18
C LYS A 254 25.37 2.30 -1.22
N ALA A 255 25.34 0.97 -1.35
CA ALA A 255 26.10 0.25 -2.37
C ALA A 255 25.72 0.69 -3.79
N VAL A 256 24.43 0.77 -4.10
CA VAL A 256 23.95 1.04 -5.46
C VAL A 256 23.65 2.52 -5.76
N ALA A 257 23.60 3.39 -4.75
CA ALA A 257 23.13 4.77 -4.89
C ALA A 257 23.86 5.59 -5.96
N HIS A 258 25.18 5.37 -6.12
CA HIS A 258 25.99 6.10 -7.10
C HIS A 258 25.58 5.81 -8.55
N LEU A 259 25.10 4.58 -8.84
CA LEU A 259 24.61 4.14 -10.15
C LEU A 259 23.37 4.89 -10.59
N TYR A 260 22.62 5.43 -9.64
CA TYR A 260 21.43 6.21 -9.94
C TYR A 260 21.73 7.70 -9.98
N SER A 261 22.92 8.20 -9.64
CA SER A 261 23.20 9.63 -9.66
C SER A 261 23.07 10.26 -11.06
N MET A 262 22.68 11.55 -11.15
CA MET A 262 22.56 12.26 -12.43
C MET A 262 23.87 12.25 -13.23
N SER A 263 25.01 12.42 -12.56
CA SER A 263 26.33 12.34 -13.19
C SER A 263 26.58 10.99 -13.86
N PHE A 264 26.02 9.91 -13.31
CA PHE A 264 26.13 8.58 -13.89
C PHE A 264 25.06 8.33 -14.96
N LEU A 265 23.83 8.80 -14.75
CA LEU A 265 22.72 8.56 -15.69
C LEU A 265 22.85 9.29 -17.02
N VAL A 266 23.41 10.50 -17.03
CA VAL A 266 23.73 11.20 -18.27
C VAL A 266 24.71 10.40 -19.14
N THR A 267 25.54 9.53 -18.55
CA THR A 267 26.41 8.63 -19.33
C THR A 267 25.65 7.56 -20.13
N TYR A 268 24.35 7.35 -19.85
CA TYR A 268 23.47 6.45 -20.60
C TYR A 268 22.62 7.16 -21.65
N GLU A 269 22.70 8.48 -21.77
CA GLU A 269 21.93 9.25 -22.74
C GLU A 269 22.11 8.69 -24.16
N GLY A 270 23.35 8.40 -24.57
CA GLY A 270 23.63 7.80 -25.87
C GLY A 270 23.02 6.40 -26.07
N SER A 271 22.72 5.67 -25.00
CA SER A 271 21.98 4.39 -25.07
C SER A 271 20.48 4.63 -25.25
N ALA A 272 19.90 5.54 -24.47
CA ALA A 272 18.50 5.94 -24.63
C ALA A 272 18.24 6.51 -26.04
N ASP A 273 19.20 7.26 -26.60
CA ASP A 273 19.12 7.81 -27.94
C ASP A 273 19.05 6.75 -29.04
N ARG A 274 19.75 5.62 -28.88
CA ARG A 274 19.62 4.49 -29.82
C ARG A 274 18.19 3.95 -29.82
N CYS A 275 17.60 3.78 -28.64
CA CYS A 275 16.20 3.37 -28.50
C CYS A 275 15.23 4.42 -29.07
N ASN A 276 15.49 5.72 -28.83
CA ASN A 276 14.70 6.82 -29.38
C ASN A 276 14.66 6.77 -30.90
N VAL A 277 15.82 6.59 -31.54
CA VAL A 277 15.92 6.50 -33.01
C VAL A 277 15.16 5.27 -33.54
N GLN A 278 15.28 4.12 -32.87
CA GLN A 278 14.57 2.91 -33.25
C GLN A 278 13.05 3.06 -33.12
N LEU A 279 12.56 3.56 -31.98
CA LEU A 279 11.14 3.82 -31.77
C LEU A 279 10.61 4.80 -32.82
N CYS A 280 11.27 5.93 -33.02
CA CYS A 280 10.89 6.92 -34.03
C CYS A 280 10.90 6.35 -35.46
N ALA A 281 11.80 5.42 -35.78
CA ALA A 281 11.79 4.71 -37.06
C ALA A 281 10.55 3.82 -37.20
N LYS A 282 10.21 3.03 -36.17
CA LYS A 282 9.00 2.19 -36.15
C LYS A 282 7.71 3.01 -36.19
N LEU A 283 7.61 4.09 -35.43
CA LEU A 283 6.46 4.99 -35.48
C LEU A 283 6.25 5.63 -36.86
N ARG A 284 7.34 6.00 -37.55
CA ARG A 284 7.27 6.49 -38.94
C ARG A 284 6.81 5.41 -39.91
N ASP A 285 7.21 4.16 -39.69
CA ASP A 285 6.78 3.02 -40.49
C ASP A 285 5.27 2.77 -40.36
N PHE A 286 4.75 2.75 -39.13
CA PHE A 286 3.31 2.70 -38.86
C PHE A 286 2.55 3.83 -39.53
N ALA A 287 3.06 5.06 -39.44
CA ALA A 287 2.43 6.22 -40.08
C ALA A 287 2.42 6.10 -41.62
N ARG A 288 3.51 5.65 -42.24
CA ARG A 288 3.60 5.44 -43.71
C ARG A 288 2.60 4.40 -44.19
N HIS A 289 2.47 3.29 -43.45
CA HIS A 289 1.56 2.20 -43.80
C HIS A 289 0.13 2.40 -43.29
N ARG A 290 -0.13 3.48 -42.53
CA ARG A 290 -1.41 3.77 -41.86
C ARG A 290 -1.89 2.61 -40.99
N THR A 291 -0.94 1.93 -40.34
CA THR A 291 -1.21 0.81 -39.46
C THR A 291 -1.41 1.32 -38.04
N ALA A 292 -2.55 0.99 -37.44
CA ALA A 292 -2.77 1.25 -36.02
C ALA A 292 -1.90 0.30 -35.17
N PHE A 293 -1.43 0.78 -34.03
CA PHE A 293 -0.66 0.00 -33.08
C PHE A 293 -1.11 0.33 -31.66
N ASP A 294 -0.84 -0.58 -30.73
CA ASP A 294 -1.14 -0.39 -29.32
C ASP A 294 -0.02 0.41 -28.63
N VAL A 295 -0.35 1.61 -28.15
CA VAL A 295 0.63 2.51 -27.51
C VAL A 295 1.22 1.88 -26.24
N PRO A 296 0.44 1.33 -25.29
CA PRO A 296 0.98 0.66 -24.11
C PRO A 296 2.01 -0.42 -24.42
N THR A 297 1.71 -1.31 -25.38
CA THR A 297 2.61 -2.40 -25.79
C THR A 297 3.94 -1.86 -26.32
N TRP A 298 3.91 -0.85 -27.20
CA TRP A 298 5.12 -0.26 -27.77
C TRP A 298 5.91 0.57 -26.76
N MET A 299 5.25 1.22 -25.80
CA MET A 299 5.94 1.90 -24.69
C MET A 299 6.55 0.91 -23.72
N GLN A 300 5.94 -0.26 -23.53
CA GLN A 300 6.52 -1.36 -22.76
C GLN A 300 7.78 -1.90 -23.45
N PHE A 301 7.72 -2.20 -24.75
CA PHE A 301 8.90 -2.61 -25.52
C PHE A 301 10.02 -1.56 -25.46
N TYR A 302 9.68 -0.28 -25.62
CA TYR A 302 10.65 0.81 -25.49
C TYR A 302 11.26 0.89 -24.10
N ALA A 303 10.46 0.88 -23.04
CA ALA A 303 10.95 0.98 -21.66
C ALA A 303 11.83 -0.23 -21.29
N HIS A 304 11.42 -1.44 -21.71
CA HIS A 304 12.21 -2.65 -21.55
C HIS A 304 13.51 -2.58 -22.32
N ASP A 305 13.53 -2.12 -23.57
CA ASP A 305 14.76 -2.00 -24.32
C ASP A 305 15.66 -0.86 -23.80
N VAL A 306 15.12 0.25 -23.27
CA VAL A 306 15.94 1.31 -22.65
C VAL A 306 16.58 0.82 -21.35
N ILE A 307 15.81 0.14 -20.50
CA ILE A 307 16.36 -0.53 -19.30
C ILE A 307 17.17 -1.75 -19.68
N GLY A 308 16.90 -2.31 -20.84
CA GLY A 308 17.61 -3.41 -21.48
C GLY A 308 18.82 -2.95 -22.26
N GLU A 309 19.11 -1.69 -22.53
CA GLU A 309 20.44 -1.33 -23.08
C GLU A 309 21.54 -1.47 -21.98
N ILE A 310 21.13 -1.95 -20.80
CA ILE A 310 21.87 -2.61 -19.73
C ILE A 310 22.17 -4.10 -20.06
N THR A 311 21.23 -4.79 -20.73
CA THR A 311 21.21 -6.16 -21.32
C THR A 311 20.15 -6.32 -22.44
N PRO A 312 20.45 -6.11 -23.75
CA PRO A 312 19.39 -5.81 -24.74
C PRO A 312 18.41 -6.96 -24.92
N PHE A 313 17.12 -6.72 -24.65
CA PHE A 313 16.03 -7.66 -24.89
C PHE A 313 15.67 -7.72 -26.38
N GLY A 314 15.76 -6.58 -27.08
CA GLY A 314 15.47 -6.46 -28.51
C GLY A 314 13.99 -6.52 -28.84
N MET A 315 13.12 -6.13 -27.89
CA MET A 315 11.67 -6.21 -28.03
C MET A 315 11.16 -5.29 -29.13
N MET A 316 11.67 -4.05 -29.25
CA MET A 316 11.26 -3.11 -30.29
C MET A 316 11.67 -3.57 -31.70
N ALA A 317 12.86 -4.17 -31.82
CA ALA A 317 13.38 -4.65 -33.10
C ALA A 317 12.49 -5.76 -33.68
N LYS A 318 12.05 -6.67 -32.80
CA LYS A 318 11.25 -7.84 -33.13
C LYS A 318 9.74 -7.57 -33.10
N GLY A 319 9.32 -6.53 -32.36
CA GLY A 319 7.90 -6.22 -32.13
C GLY A 319 7.19 -7.22 -31.23
N GLN A 320 7.93 -7.97 -30.40
CA GLN A 320 7.41 -9.03 -29.54
C GLN A 320 8.31 -9.25 -28.32
N ASP A 321 7.74 -9.75 -27.22
CA ASP A 321 8.47 -10.22 -26.04
C ASP A 321 8.80 -11.71 -26.19
N GLU A 322 9.95 -12.02 -26.80
CA GLU A 322 10.38 -13.42 -27.02
C GLU A 322 10.74 -14.15 -25.73
N HIS A 323 11.09 -13.41 -24.67
CA HIS A 323 11.59 -13.97 -23.42
C HIS A 323 10.49 -14.10 -22.35
N GLY A 324 9.27 -13.62 -22.63
CA GLY A 324 8.15 -13.63 -21.69
C GLY A 324 8.44 -12.83 -20.42
N ILE A 325 9.22 -11.74 -20.55
CA ILE A 325 9.63 -10.88 -19.43
C ILE A 325 8.46 -10.01 -18.96
N ALA A 326 7.73 -9.39 -19.88
CA ALA A 326 6.57 -8.55 -19.55
C ALA A 326 5.50 -9.36 -18.82
N ASP A 327 5.13 -10.53 -19.38
CA ASP A 327 4.16 -11.44 -18.75
C ASP A 327 4.66 -11.92 -17.36
N SER A 328 5.94 -12.23 -17.23
CA SER A 328 6.52 -12.65 -15.94
C SER A 328 6.51 -11.55 -14.88
N ILE A 329 6.69 -10.28 -15.29
CA ILE A 329 6.57 -9.13 -14.39
C ILE A 329 5.12 -8.95 -13.95
N ASP A 330 4.16 -9.03 -14.89
CA ASP A 330 2.73 -8.93 -14.59
C ASP A 330 2.27 -10.02 -13.62
N GLU A 331 2.66 -11.28 -13.86
CA GLU A 331 2.38 -12.40 -12.96
C GLU A 331 2.99 -12.17 -11.56
N THR A 332 4.22 -11.70 -11.53
CA THR A 332 4.94 -11.39 -10.29
C THR A 332 4.24 -10.27 -9.52
N MET A 333 3.86 -9.19 -10.19
CA MET A 333 3.15 -8.06 -9.59
C MET A 333 1.76 -8.49 -9.11
N ALA A 334 1.02 -9.28 -9.88
CA ALA A 334 -0.28 -9.80 -9.47
C ALA A 334 -0.17 -10.70 -8.24
N TYR A 335 0.83 -11.59 -8.20
CA TYR A 335 1.11 -12.44 -7.04
C TYR A 335 1.46 -11.60 -5.80
N ALA A 336 2.48 -10.74 -5.92
CA ALA A 336 2.95 -9.88 -4.83
C ALA A 336 1.82 -9.01 -4.29
N SER A 337 0.97 -8.47 -5.17
CA SER A 337 -0.20 -7.67 -4.81
C SER A 337 -1.22 -8.41 -3.95
N ARG A 338 -1.53 -9.66 -4.32
CA ARG A 338 -2.48 -10.50 -3.57
C ARG A 338 -1.89 -10.89 -2.22
N MET A 339 -0.62 -11.28 -2.22
CA MET A 339 0.10 -11.64 -1.00
C MET A 339 0.34 -10.43 -0.09
N ALA A 340 0.45 -9.21 -0.61
CA ALA A 340 0.63 -8.00 0.20
C ALA A 340 -0.57 -7.68 1.10
N VAL A 341 -1.75 -8.23 0.79
CA VAL A 341 -2.93 -8.20 1.67
C VAL A 341 -2.76 -9.13 2.88
N ILE A 342 -2.04 -10.24 2.69
CA ILE A 342 -1.78 -11.26 3.71
C ILE A 342 -0.30 -11.69 3.70
N PRO A 343 0.65 -10.81 4.07
CA PRO A 343 2.08 -11.07 3.88
C PRO A 343 2.56 -12.33 4.60
N GLU A 344 1.92 -12.72 5.70
CA GLU A 344 2.28 -13.92 6.46
C GLU A 344 2.15 -15.22 5.66
N LEU A 345 1.24 -15.28 4.68
CA LEU A 345 1.08 -16.45 3.82
C LEU A 345 2.20 -16.57 2.78
N HIS A 346 2.83 -15.46 2.41
CA HIS A 346 3.88 -15.45 1.39
C HIS A 346 5.03 -16.40 1.73
N ARG A 347 5.47 -16.44 3.00
CA ARG A 347 6.52 -17.36 3.46
C ARG A 347 6.12 -18.83 3.29
N TRP A 348 4.86 -19.18 3.56
CA TRP A 348 4.35 -20.54 3.42
C TRP A 348 4.18 -20.95 1.96
N VAL A 349 3.64 -20.07 1.14
CA VAL A 349 3.49 -20.30 -0.30
C VAL A 349 4.87 -20.48 -0.95
N SER A 350 5.83 -19.61 -0.63
CA SER A 350 7.20 -19.73 -1.14
C SER A 350 7.91 -21.00 -0.64
N TRP A 351 7.72 -21.39 0.63
CA TRP A 351 8.23 -22.65 1.16
C TRP A 351 7.64 -23.87 0.44
N PHE A 352 6.32 -23.92 0.32
CA PHE A 352 5.62 -25.01 -0.36
C PHE A 352 6.04 -25.09 -1.83
N GLY A 353 6.11 -23.96 -2.53
CA GLY A 353 6.59 -23.89 -3.91
C GLY A 353 7.99 -24.46 -4.08
N ARG A 354 8.91 -24.19 -3.14
CA ARG A 354 10.26 -24.79 -3.14
C ARG A 354 10.24 -26.29 -2.92
N VAL A 355 9.48 -26.78 -1.94
CA VAL A 355 9.37 -28.22 -1.64
C VAL A 355 8.71 -28.99 -2.78
N ALA A 356 7.72 -28.39 -3.45
CA ALA A 356 6.99 -28.99 -4.56
C ALA A 356 7.65 -28.73 -5.93
N HIS A 357 8.82 -28.08 -5.98
CA HIS A 357 9.51 -27.69 -7.21
C HIS A 357 8.63 -26.93 -8.21
N LEU A 358 7.71 -26.11 -7.71
CA LEU A 358 6.86 -25.25 -8.54
C LEU A 358 7.69 -24.07 -9.06
N LYS A 359 7.48 -23.72 -10.32
CA LYS A 359 8.07 -22.51 -10.89
C LYS A 359 7.54 -21.30 -10.14
N THR A 360 8.45 -20.44 -9.69
CA THR A 360 8.09 -19.16 -9.07
C THR A 360 7.74 -18.13 -10.16
N PRO A 361 6.91 -17.13 -9.86
CA PRO A 361 6.62 -16.04 -10.80
C PRO A 361 7.88 -15.31 -11.30
N PHE A 362 8.96 -15.32 -10.51
CA PHE A 362 10.25 -14.71 -10.84
C PHE A 362 11.16 -15.57 -11.75
N HIS A 363 10.76 -16.81 -12.07
CA HIS A 363 11.65 -17.79 -12.70
C HIS A 363 12.22 -17.34 -14.05
N ASN A 364 11.40 -16.78 -14.93
CA ASN A 364 11.84 -16.37 -16.28
C ASN A 364 12.80 -15.18 -16.21
N ILE A 365 12.50 -14.20 -15.35
CA ILE A 365 13.36 -13.04 -15.11
C ILE A 365 14.70 -13.47 -14.53
N GLN A 366 14.69 -14.33 -13.51
CA GLN A 366 15.91 -14.84 -12.89
C GLN A 366 16.76 -15.62 -13.90
N LYS A 367 16.14 -16.52 -14.67
CA LYS A 367 16.81 -17.28 -15.73
C LYS A 367 17.47 -16.35 -16.75
N TYR A 368 16.73 -15.35 -17.23
CA TYR A 368 17.26 -14.37 -18.17
C TYR A 368 18.47 -13.61 -17.59
N ILE A 369 18.38 -13.14 -16.34
CA ILE A 369 19.48 -12.42 -15.68
C ILE A 369 20.74 -13.30 -15.59
N LEU A 370 20.60 -14.55 -15.17
CA LEU A 370 21.74 -15.47 -15.07
C LEU A 370 22.38 -15.74 -16.43
N GLU A 371 21.58 -16.00 -17.47
CA GLU A 371 22.08 -16.16 -18.85
C GLU A 371 22.84 -14.91 -19.34
N GLN A 372 22.35 -13.71 -19.01
CA GLN A 372 22.99 -12.45 -19.38
C GLN A 372 24.27 -12.16 -18.59
N ILE A 373 24.36 -12.59 -17.32
CA ILE A 373 25.57 -12.51 -16.49
C ILE A 373 26.64 -13.45 -17.04
N ASP A 374 26.29 -14.70 -17.34
CA ASP A 374 27.21 -15.70 -17.86
C ASP A 374 27.76 -15.30 -19.24
N ALA A 375 26.90 -14.81 -20.14
CA ALA A 375 27.33 -14.37 -21.48
C ALA A 375 28.34 -13.19 -21.46
N ARG A 376 28.32 -12.38 -20.40
CA ARG A 376 29.21 -11.21 -20.25
C ARG A 376 30.42 -11.46 -19.38
N SER A 377 30.35 -12.45 -18.50
CA SER A 377 31.45 -12.89 -17.65
C SER A 377 32.50 -13.62 -18.51
N GLY A 378 33.38 -12.86 -19.17
CA GLY A 378 34.47 -13.40 -19.99
C GLY A 378 34.51 -12.92 -21.45
N SER A 379 33.67 -11.96 -21.86
CA SER A 379 33.75 -11.37 -23.22
C SER A 379 34.30 -9.94 -23.24
N ASP A 380 35.29 -9.70 -24.11
CA ASP A 380 35.80 -8.36 -24.50
C ASP A 380 34.81 -7.59 -25.38
N SER A 381 33.50 -7.81 -25.18
CA SER A 381 32.43 -7.19 -25.96
C SER A 381 32.54 -5.64 -25.93
N VAL A 382 32.51 -5.05 -27.12
CA VAL A 382 32.62 -3.60 -27.34
C VAL A 382 31.26 -2.95 -27.03
N GLY A 383 31.08 -2.54 -25.77
CA GLY A 383 29.90 -1.82 -25.30
C GLY A 383 29.90 -1.72 -23.77
N ILE A 384 29.78 -0.51 -23.23
CA ILE A 384 29.69 -0.29 -21.78
C ILE A 384 28.21 -0.30 -21.37
N ASP A 385 27.62 -1.49 -21.22
CA ASP A 385 26.29 -1.65 -20.66
C ASP A 385 26.32 -1.61 -19.11
N PHE A 386 25.18 -1.36 -18.46
CA PHE A 386 25.12 -1.21 -17.00
C PHE A 386 25.52 -2.50 -16.26
N LEU A 387 25.24 -3.68 -16.81
CA LEU A 387 25.70 -4.94 -16.23
C LEU A 387 27.24 -5.04 -16.28
N LYS A 388 27.87 -4.65 -17.38
CA LYS A 388 29.34 -4.57 -17.47
C LYS A 388 29.92 -3.56 -16.49
N LYS A 389 29.31 -2.38 -16.33
CA LYS A 389 29.73 -1.41 -15.29
C LYS A 389 29.58 -1.99 -13.88
N LEU A 390 28.51 -2.73 -13.59
CA LEU A 390 28.33 -3.42 -12.31
C LEU A 390 29.41 -4.48 -12.08
N LEU A 391 29.75 -5.26 -13.11
CA LEU A 391 30.82 -6.25 -13.06
C LEU A 391 32.18 -5.59 -12.79
N THR A 392 32.51 -4.50 -13.51
CA THR A 392 33.74 -3.74 -13.27
C THR A 392 33.81 -3.14 -11.85
N LEU A 393 32.70 -2.62 -11.32
CA LEU A 393 32.65 -2.08 -9.95
C LEU A 393 32.84 -3.16 -8.88
N ARG A 394 32.49 -4.41 -9.18
CA ARG A 394 32.75 -5.58 -8.32
C ARG A 394 34.23 -5.98 -8.37
N GLU A 395 34.85 -5.96 -9.54
CA GLU A 395 36.27 -6.28 -9.75
C GLU A 395 37.20 -5.23 -9.11
N ASP A 396 36.82 -3.96 -9.13
CA ASP A 396 37.56 -2.85 -8.50
C ASP A 396 37.55 -2.88 -6.95
N ASP A 397 36.98 -3.91 -6.33
CA ASP A 397 36.80 -4.11 -4.87
C ASP A 397 36.03 -2.97 -4.15
N LYS A 398 35.51 -1.99 -4.90
CA LYS A 398 34.77 -0.83 -4.39
C LYS A 398 33.44 -1.25 -3.75
N ILE A 399 32.86 -2.37 -4.16
CA ILE A 399 31.59 -2.90 -3.65
C ILE A 399 31.61 -4.44 -3.64
N MET A 400 32.49 -5.03 -2.83
CA MET A 400 32.61 -6.50 -2.68
C MET A 400 31.31 -7.18 -2.20
N GLN A 401 30.35 -6.42 -1.64
CA GLN A 401 29.03 -6.87 -1.19
C GLN A 401 27.89 -6.68 -2.22
N LEU A 402 28.19 -6.28 -3.47
CA LEU A 402 27.13 -6.07 -4.46
C LEU A 402 26.54 -7.40 -4.93
N ASP A 403 25.26 -7.60 -4.65
CA ASP A 403 24.47 -8.64 -5.30
C ASP A 403 24.01 -8.14 -6.67
N ILE A 404 24.76 -8.50 -7.71
CA ILE A 404 24.52 -8.08 -9.09
C ILE A 404 23.17 -8.60 -9.59
N GLU A 405 22.85 -9.86 -9.31
CA GLU A 405 21.59 -10.50 -9.73
C GLU A 405 20.40 -9.73 -9.18
N LYS A 406 20.38 -9.44 -7.87
CA LYS A 406 19.31 -8.65 -7.24
C LYS A 406 19.24 -7.22 -7.76
N THR A 407 20.39 -6.61 -8.04
CA THR A 407 20.43 -5.21 -8.52
C THR A 407 19.83 -5.10 -9.91
N VAL A 408 20.22 -6.00 -10.82
CA VAL A 408 19.68 -6.06 -12.18
C VAL A 408 18.19 -6.44 -12.15
N GLY A 409 17.82 -7.45 -11.37
CA GLY A 409 16.42 -7.87 -11.22
C GLY A 409 15.51 -6.76 -10.71
N ASN A 410 15.95 -6.00 -9.71
CA ASN A 410 15.18 -4.85 -9.22
C ASN A 410 15.00 -3.77 -10.30
N ASN A 411 15.99 -3.52 -11.15
CA ASN A 411 15.88 -2.52 -12.21
C ASN A 411 14.90 -2.93 -13.30
N ILE A 412 14.96 -4.20 -13.72
CA ILE A 412 14.03 -4.76 -14.70
C ILE A 412 12.59 -4.69 -14.15
N MET A 413 12.38 -5.14 -12.91
CA MET A 413 11.06 -5.15 -12.25
C MET A 413 10.49 -3.76 -11.99
N ALA A 414 11.30 -2.80 -11.53
CA ALA A 414 10.80 -1.51 -11.06
C ALA A 414 10.72 -0.45 -12.17
N GLY A 415 11.70 -0.44 -13.09
CA GLY A 415 11.86 0.67 -14.02
C GLY A 415 11.00 0.55 -15.28
N ALA A 416 10.77 -0.67 -15.79
CA ALA A 416 10.21 -0.85 -17.13
C ALA A 416 8.73 -0.51 -17.17
N ASP A 417 7.91 -1.18 -16.37
CA ASP A 417 6.46 -0.96 -16.35
C ASP A 417 6.08 0.45 -15.95
N THR A 418 6.72 1.00 -14.90
CA THR A 418 6.38 2.35 -14.42
C THR A 418 6.69 3.42 -15.47
N THR A 419 7.79 3.26 -16.21
CA THR A 419 8.15 4.13 -17.33
C THR A 419 7.20 3.93 -18.52
N ALA A 420 6.87 2.70 -18.87
CA ALA A 420 5.94 2.37 -19.94
C ALA A 420 4.55 2.97 -19.70
N ILE A 421 4.01 2.84 -18.49
CA ILE A 421 2.73 3.43 -18.08
C ILE A 421 2.82 4.96 -18.16
N SER A 422 3.91 5.56 -17.67
CA SER A 422 4.12 7.01 -17.71
C SER A 422 4.15 7.56 -19.13
N LEU A 423 4.90 6.94 -20.02
CA LEU A 423 4.97 7.32 -21.44
C LEU A 423 3.62 7.15 -22.13
N SER A 424 2.93 6.04 -21.85
CA SER A 424 1.59 5.78 -22.38
C SER A 424 0.59 6.83 -21.92
N ALA A 425 0.64 7.23 -20.65
CA ALA A 425 -0.19 8.29 -20.10
C ALA A 425 0.09 9.63 -20.78
N VAL A 426 1.36 9.98 -21.02
CA VAL A 426 1.72 11.21 -21.73
C VAL A 426 1.15 11.22 -23.15
N ILE A 427 1.40 10.16 -23.92
CA ILE A 427 0.90 10.05 -25.31
C ILE A 427 -0.63 10.07 -25.33
N TYR A 428 -1.28 9.30 -24.46
CA TYR A 428 -2.74 9.25 -24.36
C TYR A 428 -3.33 10.64 -24.09
N ASN A 429 -2.79 11.37 -23.12
CA ASN A 429 -3.32 12.68 -22.75
C ASN A 429 -3.09 13.72 -23.84
N LEU A 430 -1.95 13.69 -24.54
CA LEU A 430 -1.69 14.57 -25.68
C LEU A 430 -2.70 14.31 -26.82
N LEU A 431 -2.91 13.04 -27.18
CA LEU A 431 -3.86 12.66 -28.25
C LEU A 431 -5.32 12.92 -27.86
N LYS A 432 -5.67 12.73 -26.58
CA LYS A 432 -7.03 12.95 -26.08
C LYS A 432 -7.40 14.43 -25.99
N ASN A 433 -6.41 15.32 -25.88
CA ASN A 433 -6.58 16.76 -25.72
C ASN A 433 -5.85 17.52 -26.86
N PRO A 434 -6.43 17.61 -28.06
CA PRO A 434 -5.72 18.07 -29.26
C PRO A 434 -5.04 19.44 -29.15
N GLY A 435 -5.62 20.38 -28.41
CA GLY A 435 -5.01 21.69 -28.19
C GLY A 435 -3.66 21.64 -27.47
N THR A 436 -3.43 20.60 -26.65
CA THR A 436 -2.14 20.40 -25.95
C THR A 436 -1.07 19.83 -26.88
N GLU A 437 -1.43 18.93 -27.80
CA GLU A 437 -0.48 18.44 -28.81
C GLU A 437 0.01 19.57 -29.72
N THR A 438 -0.91 20.42 -30.20
CA THR A 438 -0.56 21.57 -31.06
C THR A 438 0.42 22.51 -30.35
N LYS A 439 0.14 22.91 -29.11
CA LYS A 439 1.04 23.78 -28.33
C LYS A 439 2.41 23.16 -28.08
N LEU A 440 2.46 21.85 -27.81
CA LEU A 440 3.74 21.16 -27.61
C LEU A 440 4.57 21.13 -28.90
N ARG A 441 3.92 20.91 -30.06
CA ARG A 441 4.58 21.01 -31.37
C ARG A 441 5.09 22.43 -31.64
N GLU A 442 4.31 23.45 -31.34
CA GLU A 442 4.72 24.85 -31.48
C GLU A 442 5.96 25.18 -30.62
N GLU A 443 6.02 24.69 -29.37
CA GLU A 443 7.22 24.83 -28.53
C GLU A 443 8.45 24.17 -29.18
N ILE A 444 8.30 22.93 -29.66
CA ILE A 444 9.36 22.19 -30.34
C ILE A 444 9.84 22.93 -31.59
N ASP A 445 8.91 23.34 -32.45
CA ASP A 445 9.21 24.01 -33.73
C ASP A 445 9.91 25.36 -33.48
N THR A 446 9.46 26.12 -32.47
CA THR A 446 10.06 27.40 -32.08
C THR A 446 11.50 27.23 -31.61
N LEU A 447 11.76 26.25 -30.73
CA LEU A 447 13.10 25.99 -30.21
C LEU A 447 14.03 25.40 -31.28
N ALA A 448 13.51 24.54 -32.17
CA ALA A 448 14.25 24.00 -33.30
C ALA A 448 14.64 25.12 -34.30
N ALA A 449 13.70 26.00 -34.67
CA ALA A 449 13.97 27.14 -35.55
C ALA A 449 15.00 28.12 -34.96
N ALA A 450 15.05 28.23 -33.62
CA ALA A 450 16.06 29.02 -32.91
C ALA A 450 17.43 28.31 -32.78
N GLY A 451 17.60 27.11 -33.35
CA GLY A 451 18.83 26.33 -33.25
C GLY A 451 19.13 25.80 -31.84
N LYS A 452 18.12 25.72 -30.96
CA LYS A 452 18.29 25.31 -29.56
C LYS A 452 18.09 23.81 -29.33
N LEU A 453 17.58 23.08 -30.32
CA LEU A 453 17.35 21.64 -30.26
C LEU A 453 18.25 20.90 -31.26
N SER A 454 18.83 19.79 -30.82
CA SER A 454 19.48 18.80 -31.70
C SER A 454 18.49 17.70 -32.11
N ASN A 455 18.94 16.78 -32.96
CA ASN A 455 18.20 15.59 -33.32
C ASN A 455 19.12 14.34 -33.23
N PRO A 456 18.96 13.46 -32.23
CA PRO A 456 17.95 13.52 -31.15
C PRO A 456 18.12 14.72 -30.21
N VAL A 457 17.04 15.10 -29.53
CA VAL A 457 17.04 16.17 -28.52
C VAL A 457 17.76 15.66 -27.28
N THR A 458 18.73 16.40 -26.76
CA THR A 458 19.45 15.99 -25.55
C THR A 458 18.58 16.17 -24.30
N PHE A 459 18.87 15.43 -23.24
CA PHE A 459 18.26 15.58 -21.93
C PHE A 459 18.34 17.02 -21.42
N GLU A 460 19.51 17.66 -21.56
CA GLU A 460 19.67 19.05 -21.11
C GLU A 460 18.79 20.00 -21.92
N GLN A 461 18.64 19.81 -23.22
CA GLN A 461 17.72 20.61 -24.04
C GLN A 461 16.26 20.38 -23.63
N ALA A 462 15.85 19.12 -23.46
CA ALA A 462 14.48 18.75 -23.07
C ALA A 462 14.05 19.32 -21.71
N ARG A 463 14.99 19.52 -20.78
CA ARG A 463 14.73 20.19 -19.50
C ARG A 463 14.35 21.66 -19.64
N HIS A 464 14.79 22.32 -20.70
CA HIS A 464 14.49 23.73 -20.98
C HIS A 464 13.23 23.91 -21.83
N MET A 465 12.40 22.86 -21.98
CA MET A 465 11.12 22.88 -22.67
C MET A 465 9.95 22.95 -21.65
N PRO A 466 9.55 24.15 -21.20
CA PRO A 466 8.60 24.29 -20.09
C PRO A 466 7.24 23.64 -20.33
N TYR A 467 6.70 23.70 -21.55
CA TYR A 467 5.41 23.08 -21.86
C TYR A 467 5.51 21.55 -21.90
N LEU A 468 6.59 20.98 -22.45
CA LEU A 468 6.88 19.55 -22.33
C LEU A 468 6.92 19.10 -20.85
N GLN A 469 7.64 19.84 -19.99
CA GLN A 469 7.70 19.53 -18.55
C GLN A 469 6.31 19.58 -17.90
N ALA A 470 5.49 20.56 -18.26
CA ALA A 470 4.12 20.69 -17.78
C ALA A 470 3.23 19.51 -18.25
N CYS A 471 3.35 19.09 -19.50
CA CYS A 471 2.63 17.93 -20.05
C CYS A 471 3.01 16.64 -19.33
N ILE A 472 4.31 16.43 -19.05
CA ILE A 472 4.79 15.27 -18.29
C ILE A 472 4.21 15.29 -16.87
N LYS A 473 4.39 16.40 -16.14
CA LYS A 473 3.87 16.54 -14.75
C LYS A 473 2.37 16.32 -14.69
N GLU A 474 1.61 16.92 -15.61
CA GLU A 474 0.16 16.79 -15.62
C GLU A 474 -0.29 15.37 -15.97
N SER A 475 0.39 14.70 -16.91
CA SER A 475 0.06 13.32 -17.28
C SER A 475 0.27 12.37 -16.11
N LEU A 476 1.38 12.53 -15.39
CA LEU A 476 1.68 11.76 -14.19
C LEU A 476 0.77 12.10 -13.01
N ARG A 477 0.22 13.32 -12.98
CA ARG A 477 -0.80 13.70 -11.99
C ARG A 477 -2.12 13.00 -12.27
N VAL A 478 -2.66 13.12 -13.49
CA VAL A 478 -3.96 12.54 -13.84
C VAL A 478 -3.91 11.01 -13.95
N HIS A 479 -2.74 10.45 -14.24
CA HIS A 479 -2.51 9.01 -14.37
C HIS A 479 -1.16 8.61 -13.75
N PRO A 480 -1.06 8.52 -12.41
CA PRO A 480 0.16 8.06 -11.75
C PRO A 480 0.38 6.56 -11.99
N ALA A 481 1.61 6.18 -12.35
CA ALA A 481 1.97 4.77 -12.58
C ALA A 481 1.80 3.92 -11.31
N VAL A 482 2.12 4.49 -10.14
CA VAL A 482 1.93 3.81 -8.85
C VAL A 482 0.74 4.44 -8.10
N GLY A 483 -0.41 3.79 -8.23
CA GLY A 483 -1.65 4.24 -7.61
C GLY A 483 -1.91 3.78 -6.17
N ARG A 484 -1.01 2.95 -5.60
CA ARG A 484 -1.25 2.31 -4.29
C ARG A 484 -0.69 3.14 -3.14
N PRO A 485 -1.31 3.08 -1.95
CA PRO A 485 -0.70 3.64 -0.75
C PRO A 485 0.56 2.85 -0.40
N LEU A 486 1.72 3.51 -0.39
CA LEU A 486 2.97 2.91 0.08
C LEU A 486 2.99 2.90 1.60
N LEU A 487 2.61 1.76 2.18
CA LEU A 487 2.29 1.64 3.60
C LEU A 487 3.53 1.69 4.51
N ARG A 488 3.51 2.62 5.46
CA ARG A 488 4.53 2.86 6.49
C ARG A 488 3.99 2.50 7.87
N VAL A 489 4.86 1.98 8.73
CA VAL A 489 4.55 1.68 10.14
C VAL A 489 4.95 2.87 10.99
N VAL A 490 4.02 3.33 11.82
CA VAL A 490 4.26 4.36 12.80
C VAL A 490 4.86 3.72 14.06
N SER A 491 5.80 4.40 14.74
CA SER A 491 6.40 3.84 15.96
C SER A 491 5.33 3.57 17.04
N PRO A 492 5.59 2.70 18.03
CA PRO A 492 4.64 2.43 19.12
C PRO A 492 4.31 3.66 19.98
N GLU A 493 5.19 4.66 20.04
CA GLU A 493 4.86 5.96 20.67
C GLU A 493 3.81 6.74 19.87
N GLY A 494 3.64 6.35 18.60
CA GLY A 494 2.70 6.85 17.63
C GLY A 494 3.02 8.23 17.09
N LEU A 495 2.34 8.56 16.00
CA LEU A 495 2.43 9.84 15.31
C LEU A 495 1.01 10.30 15.04
N THR A 496 0.69 11.49 15.52
CA THR A 496 -0.57 12.15 15.20
C THR A 496 -0.46 12.72 13.80
N ILE A 497 -1.16 12.10 12.84
CA ILE A 497 -1.24 12.57 11.45
C ILE A 497 -2.66 13.08 11.23
N ALA A 498 -2.78 14.34 10.81
CA ALA A 498 -4.07 15.02 10.62
C ALA A 498 -5.01 14.90 11.85
N GLY A 499 -4.45 15.01 13.06
CA GLY A 499 -5.22 14.90 14.31
C GLY A 499 -5.56 13.48 14.76
N HIS A 500 -5.15 12.44 14.03
CA HIS A 500 -5.47 11.04 14.36
C HIS A 500 -4.23 10.19 14.65
N PHE A 501 -4.32 9.33 15.68
CA PHE A 501 -3.32 8.32 16.01
C PHE A 501 -3.48 7.10 15.08
N LYS A 502 -2.41 6.69 14.39
CA LYS A 502 -2.47 5.64 13.35
C LYS A 502 -1.31 4.65 13.50
N ALA A 503 -1.58 3.35 13.28
CA ALA A 503 -0.57 2.29 13.33
C ALA A 503 0.17 2.10 11.98
N ILE A 504 -0.58 2.14 10.87
CA ILE A 504 -0.07 2.00 9.51
C ILE A 504 -0.68 3.12 8.67
N VAL A 505 0.15 3.80 7.90
CA VAL A 505 -0.23 4.98 7.13
C VAL A 505 0.31 4.94 5.71
N GLY A 506 -0.42 5.50 4.77
CA GLY A 506 0.00 5.64 3.38
C GLY A 506 -1.02 6.45 2.61
N ILE A 507 -0.58 7.07 1.52
CA ILE A 507 -1.42 7.96 0.72
C ILE A 507 -1.57 7.38 -0.68
N ASN A 508 -2.82 7.30 -1.12
CA ASN A 508 -3.15 6.89 -2.47
C ASN A 508 -2.92 8.07 -3.43
N ALA A 509 -2.01 7.90 -4.40
CA ALA A 509 -1.67 8.94 -5.37
C ALA A 509 -2.88 9.40 -6.19
N TRP A 510 -3.74 8.48 -6.64
CA TRP A 510 -4.96 8.82 -7.39
C TRP A 510 -5.94 9.66 -6.57
N VAL A 511 -5.98 9.50 -5.25
CA VAL A 511 -6.83 10.35 -4.40
C VAL A 511 -6.18 11.71 -4.18
N ALA A 512 -4.89 11.72 -3.83
CA ALA A 512 -4.15 12.96 -3.55
C ALA A 512 -4.07 13.89 -4.76
N HIS A 513 -3.89 13.32 -5.96
CA HIS A 513 -3.75 14.08 -7.20
C HIS A 513 -5.03 14.78 -7.66
N TYR A 514 -6.19 14.39 -7.12
CA TYR A 514 -7.49 14.98 -7.44
C TYR A 514 -8.00 15.90 -6.33
N ASN A 515 -7.15 16.23 -5.35
CA ASN A 515 -7.47 17.20 -4.31
C ASN A 515 -7.64 18.60 -4.93
N GLU A 516 -8.86 19.14 -4.86
CA GLU A 516 -9.21 20.43 -5.45
C GLU A 516 -8.59 21.64 -4.73
N ASP A 517 -8.24 21.51 -3.45
CA ASP A 517 -7.57 22.58 -2.70
C ASP A 517 -6.15 22.81 -3.22
N ILE A 518 -5.48 21.75 -3.71
CA ILE A 518 -4.13 21.81 -4.27
C ILE A 518 -4.17 22.07 -5.76
N PHE A 519 -4.87 21.23 -6.50
CA PHE A 519 -4.87 21.22 -7.96
C PHE A 519 -6.01 22.06 -8.54
N GLY A 520 -6.77 22.79 -7.72
CA GLY A 520 -7.88 23.63 -8.18
C GLY A 520 -9.14 22.83 -8.49
N ARG A 521 -10.26 23.54 -8.68
CA ARG A 521 -11.60 22.96 -8.95
C ARG A 521 -11.66 22.10 -10.21
N ASP A 522 -10.70 22.25 -11.11
CA ASP A 522 -10.59 21.47 -12.34
C ASP A 522 -9.54 20.36 -12.24
N ALA A 523 -9.26 19.86 -11.03
CA ALA A 523 -8.31 18.77 -10.78
C ALA A 523 -8.65 17.49 -11.59
N THR A 524 -9.91 17.29 -11.96
CA THR A 524 -10.33 16.16 -12.81
C THR A 524 -9.96 16.32 -14.29
N THR A 525 -9.52 17.50 -14.70
CA THR A 525 -9.22 17.84 -16.11
C THR A 525 -7.71 17.86 -16.34
N PHE A 526 -7.29 17.29 -17.48
CA PHE A 526 -5.90 17.40 -17.95
C PHE A 526 -5.64 18.82 -18.46
N ARG A 527 -4.89 19.61 -17.69
CA ARG A 527 -4.53 21.00 -18.03
C ARG A 527 -3.06 21.28 -17.70
N PRO A 528 -2.11 21.04 -18.62
CA PRO A 528 -0.69 21.32 -18.40
C PRO A 528 -0.41 22.75 -17.93
N GLU A 529 -1.19 23.73 -18.41
CA GLU A 529 -1.02 25.15 -18.12
C GLU A 529 -1.02 25.47 -16.61
N ARG A 530 -1.63 24.64 -15.76
CA ARG A 530 -1.62 24.83 -14.30
C ARG A 530 -0.21 24.89 -13.71
N TRP A 531 0.75 24.21 -14.33
CA TRP A 531 2.14 24.15 -13.89
C TRP A 531 2.94 25.40 -14.31
N LEU A 532 2.38 26.21 -15.21
CA LEU A 532 2.99 27.43 -15.75
C LEU A 532 2.34 28.71 -15.20
N GLU A 533 1.04 28.66 -14.92
CA GLU A 533 0.23 29.80 -14.46
C GLU A 533 0.25 30.00 -12.94
N SER A 534 0.62 28.97 -12.17
CA SER A 534 0.60 29.03 -10.71
C SER A 534 1.73 29.89 -10.16
N ASP A 535 1.46 30.60 -9.05
CA ASP A 535 2.51 31.28 -8.30
C ASP A 535 3.51 30.27 -7.69
N LYS A 536 4.65 30.79 -7.21
CA LYS A 536 5.75 29.96 -6.68
C LYS A 536 5.36 29.13 -5.46
N GLU A 537 4.51 29.66 -4.59
CA GLU A 537 4.12 28.96 -3.36
C GLU A 537 3.19 27.80 -3.71
N LYS A 538 2.18 28.05 -4.53
CA LYS A 538 1.24 27.04 -5.01
C LYS A 538 1.95 25.96 -5.84
N LEU A 539 2.85 26.35 -6.74
CA LEU A 539 3.64 25.41 -7.53
C LEU A 539 4.46 24.48 -6.63
N SER A 540 5.10 25.01 -5.59
CA SER A 540 5.87 24.21 -4.63
C SER A 540 4.99 23.18 -3.90
N VAL A 541 3.77 23.56 -3.51
CA VAL A 541 2.81 22.64 -2.88
C VAL A 541 2.37 21.56 -3.86
N MET A 542 2.06 21.92 -5.11
CA MET A 542 1.68 20.96 -6.16
C MET A 542 2.81 19.96 -6.44
N GLU A 543 4.06 20.42 -6.53
CA GLU A 543 5.23 19.56 -6.75
C GLU A 543 5.48 18.61 -5.57
N GLN A 544 5.37 19.11 -4.34
CA GLN A 544 5.48 18.27 -3.13
C GLN A 544 4.35 17.24 -3.01
N SER A 545 3.20 17.52 -3.65
CA SER A 545 2.01 16.65 -3.64
C SER A 545 1.94 15.70 -4.84
N LEU A 546 2.89 15.80 -5.77
CA LEU A 546 2.95 14.94 -6.96
C LEU A 546 3.63 13.61 -6.64
N LEU A 547 2.81 12.62 -6.28
CA LEU A 547 3.17 11.24 -5.96
C LEU A 547 3.26 10.35 -7.22
N ALA A 548 3.85 10.86 -8.29
CA ALA A 548 3.93 10.19 -9.60
C ALA A 548 4.78 8.91 -9.60
N VAL A 549 5.95 8.98 -8.96
CA VAL A 549 6.89 7.89 -8.73
C VAL A 549 7.31 8.06 -7.29
N GLN A 550 6.60 7.40 -6.37
CA GLN A 550 6.54 7.89 -4.98
C GLN A 550 7.92 8.08 -4.34
N SER A 551 8.17 9.36 -4.06
CA SER A 551 9.28 9.95 -3.34
C SER A 551 9.48 9.31 -1.97
N SER A 552 10.43 8.40 -1.87
CA SER A 552 11.12 8.17 -0.60
C SER A 552 12.13 9.32 -0.41
N PRO A 553 12.54 9.70 0.82
CA PRO A 553 13.74 10.52 1.05
C PRO A 553 14.99 9.85 0.44
N LEU A 554 14.82 8.59 0.04
CA LEU A 554 15.79 7.71 -0.55
C LEU A 554 15.75 7.66 -2.09
N ASP A 555 14.95 8.50 -2.75
CA ASP A 555 15.02 8.69 -4.21
C ASP A 555 15.50 10.13 -4.54
N PRO A 556 16.82 10.34 -4.66
CA PRO A 556 17.38 11.66 -4.96
C PRO A 556 17.09 12.08 -6.40
N LEU A 557 16.70 11.15 -7.27
CA LEU A 557 16.83 11.38 -8.69
C LEU A 557 15.63 12.12 -9.28
N MET A 558 14.42 11.69 -8.94
CA MET A 558 13.23 12.42 -9.35
C MET A 558 12.90 13.59 -8.43
N ASN A 559 13.28 13.53 -7.14
CA ASN A 559 13.23 14.73 -6.30
C ASN A 559 14.05 15.87 -6.91
N TYR A 560 15.19 15.59 -7.55
CA TYR A 560 16.00 16.63 -8.18
C TYR A 560 15.41 17.18 -9.48
N VAL A 561 14.76 16.33 -10.29
CA VAL A 561 14.05 16.76 -11.51
C VAL A 561 12.81 17.61 -11.19
N LEU A 562 12.13 17.33 -10.07
CA LEU A 562 10.96 18.11 -9.63
C LEU A 562 11.31 19.35 -8.79
N THR A 563 12.47 19.40 -8.10
CA THR A 563 12.79 20.52 -7.17
C THR A 563 13.77 21.56 -7.71
N ARG A 564 14.42 21.37 -8.87
CA ARG A 564 15.34 22.37 -9.46
C ARG A 564 14.77 23.08 -10.69
N SER A 565 13.56 23.62 -10.57
CA SER A 565 13.09 24.72 -11.43
C SER A 565 13.36 26.11 -10.82
N HIS A 566 13.74 26.23 -9.55
CA HIS A 566 13.97 27.53 -8.90
C HIS A 566 15.17 27.53 -7.92
N SER A 567 16.33 28.04 -8.38
CA SER A 567 17.17 29.04 -7.68
C SER A 567 18.61 29.04 -8.23
N LEU A 568 18.90 29.96 -9.15
CA LEU A 568 20.21 30.61 -9.22
C LEU A 568 20.00 32.02 -8.66
N ALA A 569 20.37 32.21 -7.40
CA ALA A 569 20.68 33.51 -6.83
C ALA A 569 21.78 33.29 -5.77
N PRO A 570 22.96 33.93 -5.90
CA PRO A 570 23.98 33.85 -4.87
C PRO A 570 23.51 34.63 -3.65
N VAL A 571 23.41 33.96 -2.50
CA VAL A 571 23.25 34.66 -1.23
C VAL A 571 24.60 35.30 -0.90
N SER A 572 24.72 36.58 -1.22
CA SER A 572 25.71 37.46 -0.62
C SER A 572 25.41 37.54 0.88
N ALA A 573 26.35 37.07 1.71
CA ALA A 573 26.35 37.33 3.13
C ALA A 573 26.54 38.83 3.41
N PRO A 574 25.86 39.36 4.42
CA PRO A 574 26.48 40.39 5.25
C PRO A 574 26.49 39.98 6.72
N VAL A 575 27.70 40.11 7.29
CA VAL A 575 28.14 40.29 8.70
C VAL A 575 27.22 39.78 9.81
#